data_AF-A0A7V7ABF1-F1
#
_entry.id   AF-A0A7V7ABF1-F1
#
_cell.length_a   1.000
_cell.length_b   1.000
_cell.length_c   1.000
_cell.angle_alpha   90.00
_cell.angle_beta   90.00
_cell.angle_gamma   90.00
#
_symmetry.space_group_name_H-M   'P 1'
#
loop_
_entity.id
_entity.type
_entity.pdbx_description
1 polymer ?
#
loop_
_entity_poly.entity_id
_entity_poly.type
_entity_poly.pdbx_seq_one_letter_code
_entity_poly.pdbx_strand_id
1 'polypeptide(L)' 'MATLQECKAEMNSIVNELLNIESGVRNDFSGIGQDLCANCISKVADQYRVVLRRLNAVRENVVMEMINESD' A
#
# COMPACT_ATOMS: atom_id res chain seq x y z
N MET A 1 -0.02 -8.02 18.83
CA MET A 1 0.26 -8.19 17.39
C MET A 1 -0.85 -7.54 16.62
N ALA A 2 -0.53 -6.82 15.54
CA ALA A 2 -1.55 -6.30 14.64
C ALA A 2 -2.27 -7.46 13.91
N THR A 3 -3.57 -7.36 13.78
CA THR A 3 -4.42 -8.26 13.00
C THR A 3 -4.19 -8.05 11.50
N LEU A 4 -4.56 -9.04 10.67
CA LEU A 4 -4.47 -8.88 9.21
C LEU A 4 -5.29 -7.68 8.72
N GLN A 5 -6.44 -7.39 9.34
CA GLN A 5 -7.25 -6.22 9.01
C GLN A 5 -6.55 -4.90 9.36
N GLU A 6 -5.90 -4.80 10.52
CA GLU A 6 -5.10 -3.64 10.89
C GLU A 6 -3.94 -3.44 9.90
N CYS A 7 -3.24 -4.52 9.53
CA CYS A 7 -2.17 -4.46 8.53
C CYS A 7 -2.68 -3.99 7.14
N LYS A 8 -3.86 -4.43 6.71
CA LYS A 8 -4.50 -3.99 5.46
C LYS A 8 -4.85 -2.49 5.52
N ALA A 9 -5.40 -2.04 6.63
CA ALA A 9 -5.79 -0.65 6.83
C ALA A 9 -4.57 0.28 6.84
N GLU A 10 -3.52 -0.09 7.57
CA GLU A 10 -2.27 0.68 7.63
C GLU A 10 -1.57 0.76 6.27
N MET A 11 -1.49 -0.38 5.54
CA MET A 11 -0.94 -0.41 4.19
C MET A 11 -1.72 0.52 3.23
N ASN A 12 -3.06 0.54 3.35
CA ASN A 12 -3.88 1.45 2.57
C ASN A 12 -3.65 2.94 2.93
N SER A 13 -3.42 3.25 4.21
CA SER A 13 -3.04 4.60 4.66
C SER A 13 -1.74 5.06 4.02
N ILE A 14 -0.70 4.22 4.08
CA ILE A 14 0.62 4.51 3.51
C ILE A 14 0.51 4.77 1.99
N VAL A 15 -0.25 3.94 1.26
CA VAL A 15 -0.48 4.16 -0.18
C VAL A 15 -1.12 5.53 -0.43
N ASN A 16 -2.12 5.91 0.36
CA ASN A 16 -2.81 7.20 0.19
C ASN A 16 -1.90 8.38 0.53
N GLU A 17 -1.09 8.27 1.58
CA GLU A 17 -0.11 9.30 1.95
C GLU A 17 0.93 9.51 0.84
N LEU A 18 1.45 8.42 0.25
CA LEU A 18 2.38 8.52 -0.87
C LEU A 18 1.76 9.23 -2.08
N LEU A 19 0.50 8.95 -2.41
CA LEU A 19 -0.20 9.59 -3.53
C LEU A 19 -0.49 11.08 -3.25
N ASN A 20 -0.79 11.43 -1.99
CA ASN A 20 -0.96 12.82 -1.60
C ASN A 20 0.34 13.61 -1.72
N ILE A 21 1.46 13.03 -1.26
CA ILE A 21 2.80 13.63 -1.41
C ILE A 21 3.15 13.76 -2.89
N GLU A 22 2.90 12.73 -3.69
CA GLU A 22 3.13 12.74 -5.13
C GLU A 22 2.37 13.86 -5.84
N SER A 23 1.09 14.02 -5.52
CA SER A 23 0.26 15.10 -6.04
C SER A 23 0.76 16.48 -5.60
N GLY A 24 1.16 16.63 -4.33
CA GLY A 24 1.77 17.87 -3.82
C GLY A 24 3.04 18.21 -4.59
N VAL A 25 3.93 17.23 -4.79
CA VAL A 25 5.15 17.42 -5.58
C VAL A 25 4.84 17.87 -7.01
N ARG A 26 3.88 17.25 -7.69
CA ARG A 26 3.51 17.63 -9.07
C ARG A 26 3.02 19.07 -9.17
N ASN A 27 2.24 19.52 -8.19
CA ASN A 27 1.60 20.83 -8.26
C ASN A 27 2.52 21.92 -7.73
N ASP A 28 3.12 21.72 -6.56
CA ASP A 28 3.86 22.75 -5.83
C ASP A 28 5.24 23.03 -6.46
N PHE A 29 5.80 22.03 -7.16
CA PHE A 29 7.11 22.13 -7.82
C PHE A 29 6.98 22.12 -9.35
N SER A 30 5.80 22.45 -9.88
CA SER A 30 5.55 22.46 -11.31
C SER A 30 6.51 23.39 -12.06
N GLY A 31 7.18 22.88 -13.09
CA GLY A 31 8.13 23.63 -13.93
C GLY A 31 9.57 23.62 -13.44
N ILE A 32 9.87 22.99 -12.30
CA ILE A 32 11.24 22.91 -11.74
C ILE A 32 11.76 21.47 -11.58
N GLY A 33 11.14 20.50 -12.28
CA GLY A 33 11.59 19.10 -12.29
C GLY A 33 10.75 18.16 -11.42
N GLN A 34 9.52 18.55 -11.10
CA GLN A 34 8.55 17.77 -10.33
C GLN A 34 8.33 16.35 -10.87
N ASP A 35 8.42 16.16 -12.19
CA ASP A 35 8.01 14.91 -12.84
C ASP A 35 8.85 13.72 -12.37
N LEU A 36 10.16 13.89 -12.27
CA LEU A 36 11.06 12.81 -11.83
C LEU A 36 10.77 12.39 -10.40
N CYS A 37 10.62 13.35 -9.49
CA CYS A 37 10.33 13.07 -8.08
C CYS A 37 8.94 12.41 -7.92
N ALA A 38 7.90 13.00 -8.51
CA ALA A 38 6.55 12.47 -8.48
C ALA A 38 6.46 11.05 -9.08
N ASN A 39 7.15 10.80 -10.20
CA ASN A 39 7.19 9.48 -10.82
C ASN A 39 7.90 8.44 -9.94
N CYS A 40 8.96 8.83 -9.22
CA CYS A 40 9.61 7.94 -8.25
C CYS A 40 8.67 7.58 -7.09
N ILE A 41 7.93 8.55 -6.56
CA ILE A 41 6.95 8.31 -5.49
C ILE A 41 5.82 7.39 -5.99
N SER A 42 5.28 7.67 -7.18
CA SER A 42 4.23 6.86 -7.82
C SER A 42 4.65 5.39 -7.98
N LYS A 43 5.90 5.12 -8.41
CA LYS A 43 6.44 3.76 -8.52
C LYS A 43 6.46 3.01 -7.18
N VAL A 44 6.83 3.69 -6.10
CA VAL A 44 6.83 3.10 -4.75
C VAL A 44 5.40 2.83 -4.29
N ALA A 45 4.47 3.78 -4.51
CA ALA A 45 3.06 3.58 -4.20
C ALA A 45 2.47 2.36 -4.93
N ASP A 46 2.84 2.15 -6.20
CA ASP A 46 2.40 0.99 -6.98
C ASP A 46 2.93 -0.34 -6.43
N GLN A 47 4.16 -0.37 -5.92
CA GLN A 47 4.69 -1.56 -5.23
C GLN A 47 3.86 -1.89 -3.99
N TYR A 48 3.52 -0.90 -3.18
CA TYR A 48 2.67 -1.10 -2.00
C TYR A 48 1.23 -1.49 -2.37
N ARG A 49 0.68 -0.98 -3.47
CA ARG A 49 -0.61 -1.46 -4.01
C ARG A 49 -0.57 -2.93 -4.39
N VAL A 50 0.53 -3.41 -4.96
CA VAL A 50 0.70 -4.86 -5.25
C VAL A 50 0.70 -5.68 -3.96
N VAL A 51 1.39 -5.21 -2.92
CA VAL A 51 1.38 -5.86 -1.61
C VAL A 51 -0.03 -5.88 -1.01
N LEU A 52 -0.74 -4.75 -1.01
CA LEU A 52 -2.11 -4.64 -0.52
C LEU A 52 -3.06 -5.59 -1.27
N ARG A 53 -2.93 -5.70 -2.60
CA ARG A 53 -3.71 -6.67 -3.40
C ARG A 53 -3.46 -8.10 -2.95
N ARG A 54 -2.19 -8.47 -2.68
CA ARG A 54 -1.84 -9.79 -2.18
C ARG A 54 -2.39 -10.04 -0.77
N LEU A 55 -2.32 -9.04 0.11
CA LEU A 55 -2.90 -9.11 1.46
C LEU A 55 -4.43 -9.27 1.42
N ASN A 56 -5.10 -8.57 0.51
CA ASN A 56 -6.55 -8.71 0.31
C ASN A 56 -6.96 -10.06 -0.28
N ALA A 57 -6.06 -10.72 -1.03
CA ALA A 57 -6.28 -12.06 -1.52
C ALA A 57 -6.13 -13.14 -0.42
N VAL A 58 -5.50 -12.81 0.72
CA VAL A 58 -5.43 -13.71 1.87
C VAL A 58 -6.83 -13.83 2.47
N ARG A 59 -7.40 -15.03 2.33
CA ARG A 59 -8.67 -15.44 2.93
C ARG A 59 -8.44 -15.86 4.38
N GLU A 60 -8.90 -15.05 5.34
CA GLU A 60 -8.76 -15.33 6.78
C GLU A 60 -9.36 -16.68 7.18
N ASN A 61 -10.47 -17.06 6.55
CA ASN A 61 -11.13 -18.35 6.81
C ASN A 61 -10.28 -19.56 6.39
N VAL A 62 -9.55 -19.47 5.28
CA VAL A 62 -8.68 -20.58 4.82
C VAL A 62 -7.45 -20.73 5.74
N VAL A 63 -6.89 -19.60 6.21
CA VAL A 63 -5.76 -19.63 7.13
C VAL A 63 -6.18 -20.22 8.49
N MET A 64 -7.36 -19.87 8.99
CA MET A 64 -7.89 -20.45 10.23
C MET A 64 -8.23 -21.95 10.09
N GLU A 65 -8.78 -22.37 8.96
CA GLU A 65 -9.02 -23.79 8.67
C GLU A 65 -7.70 -24.59 8.67
N MET A 66 -6.64 -24.09 8.03
CA MET A 66 -5.33 -24.76 8.03
C MET A 66 -4.69 -24.86 9.42
N ILE A 67 -4.88 -23.84 10.27
CA ILE A 67 -4.39 -23.86 11.66
C ILE A 67 -5.14 -24.92 12.47
N ASN A 68 -6.48 -24.96 12.36
CA ASN A 68 -7.32 -25.87 13.12
C ASN A 68 -7.20 -27.34 12.67
N GLU A 69 -6.80 -27.60 11.43
CA GLU A 69 -6.53 -28.96 10.91
C GLU A 69 -5.12 -29.47 11.27
N SER A 70 -4.27 -28.61 11.84
CA SER A 70 -2.88 -28.95 12.22
C SER A 70 -2.70 -29.26 13.72
N ASP A 71 -3.78 -29.18 14.51
CA ASP A 71 -3.88 -29.58 15.94
C ASP A 71 -4.63 -30.91 16.10
#